data_AF-A0A3N6HZF1-F1
#
_entry.id   AF-A0A3N6HZF1-F1
#
_cell.length_a   1.000
_cell.length_b   1.000
_cell.length_c   1.000
_cell.angle_alpha   90.00
_cell.angle_beta   90.00
_cell.angle_gamma   90.00
#
_symmetry.space_group_name_H-M   'P 1'
#
loop_
_entity.id
_entity.type
_entity.pdbx_description
1 polymer ?
#
loop_
_entity_poly.entity_id
_entity_poly.type
_entity_poly.pdbx_seq_one_letter_code
_entity_poly.pdbx_strand_id
1 'polypeptide(L)' 'MVEISGQAFEEGDIVHFENATLPKNRTRDYTITAVTPHGIEVRSSDFRYRFTFATATRIGITRATEQ' A
#
# COMPACT_ATOMS: atom_id res chain seq x y z
N MET A 1 6.13 6.10 9.89
CA MET A 1 4.66 6.22 9.89
C MET A 1 4.24 7.35 8.97
N VAL A 2 3.15 7.18 8.21
CA VAL A 2 2.52 8.20 7.35
C VAL A 2 1.00 8.03 7.37
N GLU A 3 0.27 9.13 7.26
CA GLU A 3 -1.20 9.08 7.16
C GLU A 3 -1.63 9.18 5.69
N ILE A 4 -2.43 8.23 5.23
CA ILE A 4 -3.01 8.20 3.88
C ILE A 4 -4.50 7.91 4.02
N SER A 5 -5.35 8.78 3.47
CA SER A 5 -6.81 8.63 3.56
C SER A 5 -7.35 8.50 5.00
N GLY A 6 -6.69 9.14 5.98
CA GLY A 6 -7.07 9.07 7.40
C GLY A 6 -6.68 7.78 8.12
N GLN A 7 -5.87 6.92 7.49
CA GLN A 7 -5.27 5.73 8.11
C GLN A 7 -3.76 5.92 8.26
N ALA A 8 -3.22 5.55 9.43
CA ALA A 8 -1.79 5.55 9.67
C ALA A 8 -1.17 4.24 9.19
N PHE A 9 -0.09 4.36 8.42
CA PHE A 9 0.68 3.26 7.86
C PHE A 9 2.16 3.37 8.24
N GLU A 10 2.79 2.25 8.49
CA GLU A 10 4.20 2.14 8.83
C GLU A 10 4.91 1.01 8.08
N GLU A 11 6.23 0.99 8.17
CA GLU A 11 7.04 -0.07 7.57
C GLU A 11 6.73 -1.41 8.26
N GLY A 12 6.55 -2.46 7.47
CA GLY A 12 6.12 -3.78 7.96
C GLY A 12 4.63 -4.02 7.82
N ASP A 13 3.80 -2.99 7.64
CA ASP A 13 2.37 -3.16 7.43
C ASP A 13 2.06 -3.96 6.17
N ILE A 14 1.07 -4.84 6.27
CA ILE A 14 0.45 -5.48 5.12
C ILE A 14 -0.75 -4.64 4.69
N VAL A 15 -0.82 -4.33 3.39
CA VAL A 15 -1.86 -3.50 2.78
C VAL A 15 -2.41 -4.14 1.52
N HIS A 16 -3.64 -3.74 1.18
CA HIS A 16 -4.31 -4.04 -0.08
C HIS A 16 -4.58 -2.76 -0.86
N PHE A 17 -4.82 -2.92 -2.16
CA PHE A 17 -5.19 -1.84 -3.06
C PHE A 17 -6.54 -2.15 -3.73
N GLU A 18 -7.64 -1.82 -3.05
CA GLU A 18 -9.00 -2.22 -3.44
C GLU A 18 -9.37 -1.75 -4.86
N ASN A 19 -8.87 -0.58 -5.25
CA ASN A 19 -9.17 0.06 -6.53
C ASN A 19 -8.01 -0.05 -7.53
N ALA A 20 -7.09 -1.01 -7.35
CA ALA A 20 -6.03 -1.25 -8.32
C ALA A 20 -6.60 -1.55 -9.72
N THR A 21 -5.95 -1.04 -10.78
CA THR A 21 -6.42 -1.18 -12.16
C THR A 21 -6.55 -2.65 -12.58
N LEU A 22 -5.60 -3.50 -12.21
CA LEU A 22 -5.61 -4.92 -12.52
C LEU A 22 -6.30 -5.71 -11.39
N PRO A 23 -7.28 -6.59 -11.69
CA PRO A 23 -8.00 -7.36 -10.67
C PRO A 23 -7.07 -8.16 -9.74
N LYS A 24 -6.00 -8.76 -10.29
CA LYS A 24 -5.00 -9.54 -9.54
C LYS A 24 -4.28 -8.73 -8.45
N ASN A 25 -4.21 -7.41 -8.59
CA ASN A 25 -3.54 -6.53 -7.62
C ASN A 25 -4.49 -6.11 -6.49
N ARG A 26 -5.80 -6.32 -6.63
CA ARG A 26 -6.79 -6.01 -5.60
C ARG A 26 -6.80 -7.05 -4.48
N THR A 27 -6.50 -8.30 -4.83
CA THR A 27 -6.48 -9.44 -3.90
C THR A 27 -5.07 -9.82 -3.45
N ARG A 28 -4.07 -9.00 -3.75
CA ARG A 28 -2.67 -9.25 -3.36
C ARG A 28 -2.34 -8.52 -2.08
N ASP A 29 -1.57 -9.20 -1.24
CA ASP A 29 -0.93 -8.62 -0.08
C ASP A 29 0.35 -7.90 -0.50
N TYR A 30 0.53 -6.71 0.04
CA TYR A 30 1.70 -5.88 -0.16
C TYR A 30 2.25 -5.48 1.20
N THR A 31 3.53 -5.76 1.46
CA THR A 31 4.20 -5.27 2.67
C THR A 31 4.81 -3.91 2.40
N ILE A 32 4.56 -2.91 3.24
CA ILE A 32 5.26 -1.62 3.18
C ILE A 32 6.71 -1.84 3.58
N THR A 33 7.63 -1.57 2.66
CA THR A 33 9.07 -1.72 2.89
C THR A 33 9.79 -0.41 3.12
N ALA A 34 9.16 0.72 2.79
CA ALA A 34 9.67 2.05 3.12
C ALA A 34 8.54 3.07 3.13
N VAL A 35 8.61 4.02 4.07
CA VAL A 35 7.79 5.23 4.07
C VAL A 35 8.71 6.41 3.76
N THR A 36 8.40 7.16 2.70
CA THR A 36 9.24 8.26 2.20
C THR A 36 8.47 9.58 2.23
N PRO A 37 9.14 10.74 2.15
CA PRO A 37 8.47 12.04 2.04
C PRO A 37 7.56 12.19 0.81
N HIS A 38 7.65 11.30 -0.18
CA HIS A 38 6.91 11.39 -1.44
C HIS A 38 5.83 10.31 -1.60
N GLY A 39 5.76 9.35 -0.68
CA GLY A 39 4.93 8.17 -0.85
C GLY A 39 5.39 6.97 -0.04
N ILE A 40 4.99 5.79 -0.50
CA ILE A 40 5.33 4.51 0.11
C ILE A 40 5.97 3.58 -0.93
N GLU A 41 6.84 2.71 -0.46
CA GLU A 41 7.31 1.56 -1.21
C GLU A 41 6.73 0.30 -0.62
N VAL A 42 6.24 -0.57 -1.48
CA VAL A 42 5.66 -1.85 -1.10
C VAL A 42 6.30 -2.99 -1.86
N ARG A 43 6.27 -4.18 -1.26
CA ARG A 43 6.74 -5.41 -1.86
C ARG A 43 5.63 -6.46 -1.86
N SER A 44 5.49 -7.17 -2.96
CA SER A 44 4.66 -8.37 -3.06
C SER A 44 5.45 -9.45 -3.79
N SER A 45 5.79 -10.53 -3.08
CA SER A 45 6.72 -11.56 -3.56
C SER A 45 8.08 -10.95 -4.00
N ASP A 46 8.50 -11.15 -5.26
CA ASP A 46 9.75 -10.61 -5.81
C ASP A 46 9.63 -9.19 -6.39
N PHE A 47 8.43 -8.60 -6.40
CA PHE A 47 8.19 -7.30 -7.00
C PHE A 47 8.16 -6.19 -5.96
N ARG A 48 8.88 -5.11 -6.24
CA ARG A 48 8.82 -3.85 -5.49
C ARG A 48 8.10 -2.78 -6.31
N TYR A 49 7.18 -2.07 -5.68
CA TYR A 49 6.43 -0.97 -6.27
C TYR A 49 6.58 0.27 -5.41
N ARG A 50 6.66 1.44 -6.05
CA ARG A 50 6.64 2.73 -5.38
C ARG A 50 5.37 3.48 -5.78
N PHE A 51 4.63 3.95 -4.79
CA PHE A 51 3.41 4.72 -4.99
C PHE A 51 3.54 6.08 -4.33
N THR A 52 3.13 7.14 -5.03
CA THR A 52 2.95 8.46 -4.40
C THR A 52 1.75 8.42 -3.48
N PHE A 53 1.64 9.39 -2.54
CA PHE A 53 0.44 9.50 -1.70
C PHE A 53 -0.84 9.64 -2.51
N ALA A 54 -0.83 10.48 -3.57
CA ALA A 54 -1.97 10.65 -4.45
C ALA A 54 -2.35 9.34 -5.15
N THR A 55 -1.36 8.54 -5.56
CA THR A 55 -1.62 7.21 -6.15
C THR A 55 -2.17 6.24 -5.12
N ALA A 56 -1.58 6.15 -3.94
CA ALA A 56 -2.01 5.27 -2.85
C ALA A 56 -3.45 5.58 -2.40
N THR A 57 -3.81 6.85 -2.27
CA THR A 57 -5.19 7.29 -2.03
C THR A 57 -6.11 6.89 -3.18
N ARG A 58 -5.72 7.15 -4.44
CA ARG A 58 -6.54 6.84 -5.61
C ARG A 58 -6.80 5.34 -5.78
N ILE A 59 -5.82 4.49 -5.48
CA ILE A 59 -5.97 3.03 -5.59
C ILE A 59 -6.61 2.40 -4.34
N GLY A 60 -6.98 3.21 -3.35
CA GLY A 60 -7.66 2.75 -2.13
C GLY A 60 -6.76 1.84 -1.29
N ILE A 61 -5.63 2.37 -0.81
CA ILE A 61 -4.82 1.63 0.15
C ILE A 61 -5.58 1.39 1.45
N THR A 62 -5.62 0.14 1.90
CA THR A 62 -6.22 -0.27 3.16
C THR A 62 -5.30 -1.25 3.88
N ARG A 63 -5.27 -1.22 5.21
CA ARG A 63 -4.52 -2.22 6.00
C ARG A 63 -5.19 -3.58 5.86
N ALA A 64 -4.40 -4.61 5.60
CA ALA A 64 -4.86 -5.98 5.73
C ALA A 64 -5.07 -6.24 7.23
N THR A 65 -6.30 -6.11 7.72
CA THR A 65 -6.62 -6.58 9.07
C THR A 65 -6.38 -8.09 9.11
N GLU A 66 -5.48 -8.54 9.99
CA GLU A 66 -5.45 -9.93 10.43
C GLU A 66 -6.87 -10.30 10.87
N GLN A 67 -7.48 -11.27 10.19
CA GLN A 67 -8.78 -11.82 10.59
C GLN A 67 -8.68 -12.55 11.93
#